data_AF-A0A4Y2CW65-F1
#
_entry.id   AF-A0A4Y2CW65-F1
#
_cell.length_a   1.000
_cell.length_b   1.000
_cell.length_c   1.000
_cell.angle_alpha   90.00
_cell.angle_beta   90.00
_cell.angle_gamma   90.00
#
_symmetry.space_group_name_H-M   'P 1'
#
loop_
_entity.id
_entity.type
_entity.pdbx_description
1 polymer ?
#
loop_
_entity_poly.entity_id
_entity_poly.type
_entity_poly.pdbx_seq_one_letter_code
_entity_poly.pdbx_strand_id
1 'polypeptide(L)'
;MPFVQWNCRSLRNKKIWLHQPPFSTADFWIFQETFFKEDDNLSHRNKIFFRTHRSNRLGGGLLIGIPKIISGRVIYSIENAPNLEVLAVEIQSKNLNFIIINIYAPHGFNIASIKRFLDSLIVPTFIFGDFNLQKSFLGR
;
A
#
# COMPACT_ATOMS: atom_id res chain seq x y z
N MET A 1 -15.36 -0.07 -8.69
CA MET A 1 -14.28 0.20 -7.72
C MET A 1 -12.92 -0.08 -8.36
N PRO A 2 -12.35 0.85 -9.15
CA PRO A 2 -11.01 0.72 -9.72
C PRO A 2 -9.89 0.91 -8.67
N PHE A 3 -8.92 0.00 -8.71
CA PHE A 3 -7.67 0.07 -7.97
C PHE A 3 -6.52 0.37 -8.94
N VAL A 4 -5.51 1.10 -8.47
CA VAL A 4 -4.21 1.19 -9.15
C VAL A 4 -3.10 0.85 -8.17
N GLN A 5 -2.24 -0.07 -8.58
CA GLN A 5 -1.03 -0.44 -7.84
C GLN A 5 0.20 0.12 -8.55
N TRP A 6 1.16 0.65 -7.80
CA TRP A 6 2.44 1.09 -8.37
C TRP A 6 3.59 1.01 -7.36
N ASN A 7 4.64 0.26 -7.69
CA ASN A 7 5.94 0.47 -7.05
C ASN A 7 6.55 1.75 -7.65
N CYS A 8 6.51 2.84 -6.87
CA CYS A 8 6.82 4.16 -7.36
C CYS A 8 8.31 4.39 -7.57
N ARG A 9 9.20 3.70 -6.83
CA ARG A 9 10.62 4.09 -6.69
C ARG A 9 10.79 5.61 -6.59
N SER A 10 10.25 6.16 -5.50
CA SER A 10 10.04 7.59 -5.23
C SER A 10 8.88 8.24 -5.99
N LEU A 11 8.01 8.94 -5.24
CA LEU A 11 6.95 9.80 -5.77
C LEU A 11 7.35 11.26 -5.94
N ARG A 12 8.51 11.69 -5.40
CA ARG A 12 8.86 13.12 -5.27
C ARG A 12 8.78 13.89 -6.59
N ASN A 13 9.38 13.33 -7.65
CA ASN A 13 9.41 13.94 -8.99
C ASN A 13 8.32 13.39 -9.92
N LYS A 14 7.36 12.63 -9.38
CA LYS A 14 6.34 11.92 -10.17
C LYS A 14 4.91 12.34 -9.81
N LYS A 15 4.74 13.36 -8.97
CA LYS A 15 3.42 13.84 -8.53
C LYS A 15 2.52 14.26 -9.69
N ILE A 16 3.08 14.78 -10.79
CA ILE A 16 2.29 15.19 -11.97
C ILE A 16 1.50 14.03 -12.58
N TRP A 17 2.06 12.81 -12.55
CA TRP A 17 1.41 11.61 -13.06
C TRP A 17 0.13 11.26 -12.30
N LEU A 18 0.03 11.67 -11.04
CA LEU A 18 -1.14 11.41 -10.20
C LEU A 18 -2.40 12.16 -10.70
N HIS A 19 -2.22 13.17 -11.56
CA HIS A 19 -3.31 13.92 -12.20
C HIS A 19 -3.74 13.31 -13.54
N GLN A 20 -3.07 12.26 -14.01
CA GLN A 20 -3.37 11.60 -15.28
C GLN A 20 -3.94 10.19 -15.06
N PRO A 21 -4.77 9.66 -15.96
CA PRO A 21 -5.16 8.25 -15.93
C PRO A 21 -3.92 7.34 -16.00
N PRO A 22 -3.92 6.18 -15.33
CA PRO A 22 -5.05 5.61 -14.57
C PRO A 22 -5.20 6.19 -13.15
N PHE A 23 -4.25 6.99 -12.67
CA PHE A 23 -4.23 7.46 -11.28
C PHE A 23 -5.37 8.42 -10.96
N SER A 24 -5.66 9.38 -11.82
CA SER A 24 -6.73 10.36 -11.58
C SER A 24 -8.14 9.74 -11.60
N THR A 25 -8.30 8.58 -12.24
CA THR A 25 -9.58 7.88 -12.39
C THR A 25 -9.76 6.72 -11.41
N ALA A 26 -8.69 6.23 -10.78
CA ALA A 26 -8.76 5.15 -9.80
C ALA A 26 -9.32 5.64 -8.45
N ASP A 27 -10.17 4.84 -7.81
CA ASP A 27 -10.70 5.12 -6.48
C ASP A 27 -9.63 4.90 -5.42
N PHE A 28 -8.89 3.79 -5.55
CA PHE A 28 -7.91 3.32 -4.58
C PHE A 28 -6.49 3.36 -5.16
N TRP A 29 -5.57 3.97 -4.44
CA TRP A 29 -4.15 4.01 -4.78
C TRP A 29 -3.37 3.12 -3.83
N ILE A 30 -2.55 2.22 -4.38
CA ILE A 30 -1.76 1.28 -3.58
C ILE A 30 -0.31 1.35 -4.05
N PHE A 31 0.48 2.14 -3.33
CA PHE A 31 1.83 2.49 -3.74
C PHE A 31 2.88 1.88 -2.83
N GLN A 32 3.92 1.32 -3.42
CA GLN A 32 5.14 0.85 -2.75
C GLN A 32 6.29 1.81 -3.07
N GLU A 33 7.34 1.79 -2.26
CA GLU A 33 8.54 2.60 -2.48
C GLU A 33 8.23 4.10 -2.71
N THR A 34 7.37 4.67 -1.89
CA THR A 34 6.99 6.10 -2.01
C THR A 34 8.13 7.06 -1.70
N PHE A 35 9.07 6.63 -0.84
CA PHE A 35 10.23 7.37 -0.34
C PHE A 35 9.84 8.66 0.41
N PHE A 36 8.61 8.71 0.92
CA PHE A 36 8.22 9.80 1.80
C PHE A 36 8.89 9.66 3.16
N LYS A 37 9.29 10.81 3.70
CA LYS A 37 9.69 11.00 5.10
C LYS A 37 8.48 11.41 5.94
N GLU A 38 8.69 11.48 7.25
CA GLU A 38 7.67 11.90 8.21
C GLU A 38 7.09 13.28 7.88
N ASP A 39 7.97 14.22 7.51
CA ASP A 39 7.68 15.62 7.19
C ASP A 39 7.18 15.84 5.74
N ASP A 40 7.33 14.84 4.86
CA ASP A 40 6.86 14.95 3.49
C ASP A 40 5.33 15.03 3.47
N ASN A 41 4.77 16.13 2.96
CA ASN A 41 3.32 16.29 2.83
C ASN A 41 2.82 15.79 1.46
N LEU A 42 1.81 14.92 1.49
CA LEU A 42 0.99 14.57 0.32
C LEU A 42 -0.47 14.86 0.66
N SER A 43 -1.07 15.78 -0.09
CA SER A 43 -2.50 16.09 0.00
C SER A 43 -3.16 15.84 -1.35
N HIS A 44 -4.45 15.49 -1.30
CA HIS A 44 -5.24 15.30 -2.50
C HIS A 44 -6.68 15.77 -2.23
N ARG A 45 -7.33 16.36 -3.24
CA ARG A 45 -8.66 16.95 -3.09
C ARG A 45 -9.69 15.90 -2.66
N ASN A 46 -9.62 14.72 -3.27
CA ASN A 46 -10.66 13.68 -3.15
C ASN A 46 -10.20 12.41 -2.43
N LYS A 47 -8.98 12.37 -1.88
CA LYS A 47 -8.43 11.17 -1.22
C LYS A 47 -7.89 11.48 0.17
N ILE A 48 -8.05 10.52 1.08
CA ILE A 48 -7.27 10.44 2.32
C ILE A 48 -6.17 9.39 2.15
N PHE A 49 -5.08 9.55 2.88
CA PHE A 49 -3.90 8.70 2.75
C PHE A 49 -3.56 8.05 4.08
N PHE A 50 -3.31 6.75 4.04
CA PHE A 50 -2.63 5.98 5.07
C PHE A 50 -1.25 5.66 4.53
N ARG A 51 -0.20 5.87 5.33
CA ARG A 51 1.16 5.62 4.87
C ARG A 51 2.06 5.15 5.98
N THR A 52 3.12 4.45 5.59
CA THR A 52 4.28 4.17 6.43
C THR A 52 5.48 4.88 5.83
N HIS A 53 6.50 5.13 6.65
CA HIS A 53 7.78 5.67 6.19
C HIS A 53 8.93 4.93 6.89
N ARG A 54 10.12 5.00 6.31
CA ARG A 54 11.34 4.51 6.95
C ARG A 54 12.16 5.68 7.45
N SER A 55 12.50 5.66 8.73
CA SER A 55 13.34 6.70 9.36
C SER A 55 14.83 6.48 9.12
N ASN A 56 15.27 5.21 8.99
CA ASN A 56 16.69 4.84 9.09
C ASN A 56 17.39 4.51 7.77
N ARG A 57 16.73 4.61 6.62
CA ARG A 57 17.36 4.34 5.31
C ARG A 57 16.66 5.03 4.15
N LEU A 58 17.40 5.17 3.05
CA LEU A 58 16.82 5.55 1.76
C LEU A 58 15.95 4.39 1.25
N GLY A 59 14.69 4.70 0.97
CA GLY A 59 13.77 3.81 0.28
C GLY A 59 12.77 3.05 1.17
N GLY A 60 11.76 2.48 0.51
CA GLY A 60 10.57 1.93 1.15
C GLY A 60 9.45 2.96 1.30
N GLY A 61 8.58 2.73 2.28
CA GLY A 61 7.38 3.52 2.52
C GLY A 61 6.22 3.07 1.65
N LEU A 62 5.11 2.74 2.30
CA LEU A 62 3.86 2.32 1.67
C LEU A 62 2.84 3.44 1.73
N LEU A 63 1.95 3.48 0.75
CA LEU A 63 0.79 4.37 0.77
C LEU A 63 -0.45 3.65 0.28
N ILE A 64 -1.55 3.81 1.02
CA ILE A 64 -2.91 3.47 0.60
C ILE A 64 -3.70 4.77 0.55
N GLY A 65 -4.16 5.15 -0.63
CA GLY A 65 -5.06 6.28 -0.84
C GLY A 65 -6.48 5.81 -1.10
N ILE A 66 -7.45 6.34 -0.37
CA ILE A 66 -8.86 5.95 -0.51
C ILE A 66 -9.74 7.19 -0.75
N PRO A 67 -10.93 7.06 -1.36
CA PRO A 67 -11.84 8.19 -1.53
C PRO A 67 -12.19 8.85 -0.20
N LYS A 68 -12.21 10.19 -0.13
CA LYS A 68 -12.59 10.94 1.09
C LYS A 68 -14.00 10.68 1.59
N ILE A 69 -14.87 10.15 0.72
CA ILE A 69 -16.27 9.87 1.04
C ILE A 69 -16.47 8.57 1.83
N ILE A 70 -15.42 7.76 1.98
CA ILE A 70 -15.44 6.53 2.79
C ILE A 70 -14.43 6.62 3.93
N SER A 71 -14.66 5.83 4.98
CA SER A 71 -13.79 5.78 6.14
C SER A 71 -12.81 4.62 6.04
N GLY A 72 -11.63 4.80 6.61
CA GLY A 72 -10.63 3.74 6.71
C GLY A 72 -9.87 3.82 8.02
N ARG A 73 -9.38 2.69 8.50
CA ARG A 73 -8.56 2.59 9.72
C ARG A 73 -7.41 1.61 9.49
N VAL A 74 -6.20 1.99 9.90
CA VAL A 74 -5.07 1.07 9.94
C VAL A 74 -5.34 0.01 10.99
N ILE A 75 -5.35 -1.26 10.60
CA ILE A 75 -5.57 -2.40 11.50
C ILE A 75 -4.30 -3.22 11.74
N TYR A 76 -3.30 -3.06 10.87
CA TYR A 76 -2.01 -3.72 10.99
C TYR A 76 -0.97 -2.96 10.19
N SER A 77 0.22 -2.75 10.76
CA SER A 77 1.37 -2.24 10.03
C SER A 77 2.67 -2.90 10.51
N ILE A 78 3.59 -3.12 9.57
CA ILE A 78 4.98 -3.44 9.86
C ILE A 78 5.81 -2.32 9.25
N GLU A 79 6.45 -1.55 10.13
CA GLU A 79 7.34 -0.45 9.77
C GLU A 79 8.78 -0.83 10.12
N ASN A 80 9.75 -0.26 9.40
CA ASN A 80 11.18 -0.40 9.68
C ASN A 80 11.77 -1.83 9.68
N ALA A 81 11.00 -2.88 9.36
CA ALA A 81 11.58 -4.20 9.13
C ALA A 81 12.42 -4.19 7.83
N PRO A 82 13.59 -4.86 7.81
CA PRO A 82 14.54 -4.76 6.70
C PRO A 82 14.02 -5.43 5.42
N ASN A 83 13.21 -6.48 5.57
CA ASN A 83 12.85 -7.38 4.47
C ASN A 83 11.35 -7.37 4.15
N LEU A 84 10.54 -6.63 4.91
CA LEU A 84 9.09 -6.62 4.75
C LEU A 84 8.52 -5.29 5.25
N GLU A 85 7.61 -4.71 4.49
CA GLU A 85 6.72 -3.63 4.93
C GLU A 85 5.30 -4.08 4.66
N VAL A 86 4.42 -3.82 5.62
CA VAL A 86 2.98 -4.10 5.48
C VAL A 86 2.19 -2.92 5.97
N LEU A 87 1.17 -2.55 5.23
CA LEU A 87 0.16 -1.58 5.64
C LEU A 87 -1.21 -2.17 5.30
N ALA A 88 -2.01 -2.48 6.32
CA ALA A 88 -3.37 -2.98 6.16
C ALA A 88 -4.37 -1.96 6.68
N VAL A 89 -5.31 -1.59 5.82
CA VAL A 89 -6.38 -0.64 6.12
C VAL A 89 -7.73 -1.34 5.94
N GLU A 90 -8.51 -1.36 7.00
CA GLU A 90 -9.92 -1.73 6.97
C GLU A 90 -10.73 -0.57 6.41
N ILE A 91 -11.50 -0.84 5.37
CA ILE A 91 -12.36 0.12 4.67
C ILE A 91 -13.80 -0.09 5.12
N GLN A 92 -14.40 0.99 5.60
CA GLN A 92 -15.80 1.04 5.99
C GLN A 92 -16.59 1.81 4.94
N SER A 93 -17.46 1.10 4.23
CA SER A 93 -18.34 1.67 3.21
C SER A 93 -19.76 1.17 3.44
N LYS A 94 -20.76 1.95 3.00
CA LYS A 94 -22.18 1.64 3.21
C LYS A 94 -22.59 0.25 2.70
N ASN A 95 -21.92 -0.24 1.65
CA ASN A 95 -22.34 -1.43 0.92
C ASN A 95 -21.47 -2.66 1.21
N LEU A 96 -20.21 -2.47 1.61
CA LEU A 96 -19.26 -3.56 1.85
C LEU A 96 -18.09 -3.08 2.68
N ASN A 97 -17.82 -3.79 3.78
CA ASN A 97 -16.56 -3.66 4.51
C ASN A 97 -15.54 -4.64 3.94
N PHE A 98 -14.31 -4.18 3.74
CA PHE A 98 -13.23 -4.99 3.19
C PHE A 98 -11.88 -4.45 3.66
N ILE A 99 -10.82 -5.24 3.51
CA ILE A 99 -9.47 -4.86 3.89
C ILE A 99 -8.61 -4.71 2.64
N ILE A 100 -7.77 -3.67 2.61
CA ILE A 100 -6.70 -3.51 1.64
C ILE A 100 -5.37 -3.73 2.37
N ILE A 101 -4.57 -4.67 1.90
CA ILE A 101 -3.22 -4.93 2.39
C ILE A 101 -2.23 -4.54 1.30
N ASN A 102 -1.32 -3.63 1.61
CA ASN A 102 -0.20 -3.24 0.77
C ASN A 102 1.08 -3.85 1.34
N ILE A 103 1.81 -4.61 0.53
CA ILE A 103 3.03 -5.31 0.92
C ILE A 103 4.20 -4.88 0.04
N TYR A 104 5.35 -4.63 0.65
CA TYR A 104 6.62 -4.53 -0.07
C TYR A 104 7.65 -5.45 0.58
N ALA A 105 8.16 -6.40 -0.20
CA ALA A 105 9.18 -7.35 0.23
C ALA A 105 10.41 -7.24 -0.67
N PRO A 106 11.39 -6.37 -0.36
CA PRO A 106 12.55 -6.12 -1.23
C PRO A 106 13.45 -7.35 -1.46
N HIS A 107 13.45 -8.31 -0.53
CA HIS A 107 14.33 -9.48 -0.55
C HIS A 107 13.56 -10.80 -0.73
N GLY A 108 12.35 -10.72 -1.28
CA GLY A 108 11.45 -11.86 -1.41
C GLY A 108 10.48 -11.96 -0.24
N PHE A 109 9.23 -12.31 -0.56
CA PHE A 109 8.16 -12.41 0.41
C PHE A 109 8.18 -13.75 1.17
N ASN A 110 8.25 -13.67 2.51
CA ASN A 110 8.04 -14.80 3.40
C ASN A 110 6.72 -14.61 4.16
N ILE A 111 5.75 -15.50 3.92
CA ILE A 111 4.43 -15.43 4.54
C ILE A 111 4.47 -15.66 6.06
N ALA A 112 5.47 -16.38 6.58
CA ALA A 112 5.52 -16.80 7.98
C ALA A 112 5.43 -15.63 8.97
N SER A 113 6.05 -14.49 8.65
CA SER A 113 6.05 -13.31 9.51
C SER A 113 4.68 -12.63 9.65
N ILE A 114 3.76 -12.85 8.71
CA ILE A 114 2.41 -12.26 8.74
C ILE A 114 1.30 -13.29 8.72
N LYS A 115 1.62 -14.59 8.75
CA LYS A 115 0.65 -15.68 8.66
C LYS A 115 -0.47 -15.54 9.69
N ARG A 116 -0.12 -15.31 10.96
CA ARG A 116 -1.11 -15.16 12.04
C ARG A 116 -2.05 -13.98 11.82
N PHE A 117 -1.55 -12.90 11.24
CA PHE A 117 -2.38 -11.75 10.86
C PHE A 117 -3.32 -12.12 9.71
N LEU A 118 -2.80 -12.75 8.64
CA LEU A 118 -3.60 -13.19 7.50
C LEU A 118 -4.70 -14.20 7.90
N ASP A 119 -4.37 -15.16 8.79
CA ASP A 119 -5.31 -16.15 9.31
C ASP A 119 -6.42 -15.51 10.17
N SER A 120 -6.22 -14.29 10.68
CA SER A 120 -7.20 -13.59 11.52
C SER A 120 -8.26 -12.81 10.72
N LEU A 121 -8.10 -12.71 9.40
CA LEU A 121 -8.97 -11.90 8.54
C LEU A 121 -10.29 -12.62 8.28
N ILE A 122 -11.40 -11.95 8.60
CA ILE A 122 -12.76 -12.50 8.48
C ILE A 122 -13.64 -11.77 7.45
N VAL A 123 -13.13 -10.69 6.86
CA VAL A 123 -13.82 -9.90 5.83
C VAL A 123 -13.09 -10.01 4.50
N PRO A 124 -13.76 -9.72 3.36
CA PRO A 124 -13.12 -9.70 2.05
C PRO A 124 -11.84 -8.88 2.08
N THR A 125 -10.75 -9.44 1.56
CA THR A 125 -9.42 -8.84 1.65
C THR A 125 -8.79 -8.81 0.27
N PHE A 126 -8.27 -7.64 -0.11
CA PHE A 126 -7.46 -7.45 -1.30
C PHE A 126 -6.01 -7.26 -0.88
N ILE A 127 -5.12 -8.11 -1.39
CA ILE A 127 -3.68 -8.02 -1.14
C ILE A 127 -3.00 -7.53 -2.42
N PHE A 128 -2.28 -6.43 -2.29
CA PHE A 128 -1.48 -5.80 -3.33
C PHE A 128 -0.05 -5.71 -2.86
N GLY A 129 0.89 -5.65 -3.80
CA GLY A 129 2.27 -5.45 -3.41
C GLY A 129 3.29 -5.74 -4.49
N ASP A 130 4.52 -5.45 -4.12
CA ASP A 130 5.71 -5.93 -4.81
C ASP A 130 6.42 -6.93 -3.90
N PHE A 131 6.25 -8.20 -4.24
CA PHE A 131 6.72 -9.34 -3.46
C PHE A 131 8.17 -9.74 -3.77
N ASN A 132 8.77 -9.19 -4.84
CA ASN A 132 10.06 -9.60 -5.42
C ASN A 132 10.30 -11.12 -5.40
N LEU A 133 9.27 -11.91 -5.72
CA LEU A 133 9.41 -13.37 -5.82
C LEU A 133 10.26 -13.70 -7.04
N GLN A 134 11.21 -14.62 -6.89
CA GLN A 134 12.03 -15.06 -8.01
C GLN A 134 11.18 -15.68 -9.11
N LYS A 135 11.59 -15.40 -10.36
CA LYS A 135 10.93 -15.75 -11.61
C LYS A 135 10.62 -17.25 -11.78
N SER A 136 11.26 -18.13 -11.02
CA SER A 136 10.99 -19.59 -11.03
C SER A 136 9.60 -19.97 -10.50
N PHE A 137 8.94 -19.09 -9.74
CA PHE A 137 7.59 -19.33 -9.21
C PHE A 137 6.46 -18.94 -10.18
N LEU A 138 6.75 -18.13 -11.21
CA LEU A 138 5.75 -17.54 -12.11
C LEU A 138 5.54 -18.32 -13.42
N GLY A 139 6.08 -19.53 -13.52
CA GLY A 139 5.97 -20.39 -14.70
C GLY A 139 6.96 -20.02 -15.80
N ARG A 140 7.48 -21.03 -16.49
CA ARG A 140 8.10 -20.91 -17.81
C ARG A 140 7.03 -21.06 -18.88
#